data_AF-A0A1I2GAA5-F1
#
_entry.id   AF-A0A1I2GAA5-F1
#
_cell.length_a   1.000
_cell.length_b   1.000
_cell.length_c   1.000
_cell.angle_alpha   90.00
_cell.angle_beta   90.00
_cell.angle_gamma   90.00
#
_symmetry.space_group_name_H-M   'P 1'
#
loop_
_entity.id
_entity.type
_entity.pdbx_description
1 polymer ?
#
loop_
_entity_poly.entity_id
_entity_poly.type
_entity_poly.pdbx_seq_one_letter_code
_entity_poly.pdbx_strand_id
1 'polypeptide(L)'
;MGFWGSIVVHRGRALARELLPEIPELRDAELEHDQVSGGWQVTRIRATIDDLPDTFLTGLRDATKAPVLAASVLDSSAAYLAAVGVETPFWDTWLNIDSAVGYTVLPSSPFDEDGNYLGAGWVDPEYEAEVAATRQSMLNETLHGTPAASAAVAWAREAGLDPAPIPEVEAALATTETFVEEQLFALIGLLGIDTRSGPVPPTAAEPTVAELLTTLIGHRLEGIDVVGHQPVRGEPLDFTRASDLLWRFADRPPLISCGCHDEVLVRAASVSPEQSFAYHPAVPFAGAALTGAVLLLGIYAQIEGMVLRFGERDLIVRAGEGGWITTLDDSVRLGLRLP
;
A
#
# COMPACT_ATOMS: atom_id res chain seq x y z
N MET A 1 -12.45 -8.56 12.36
CA MET A 1 -12.39 -7.31 11.61
C MET A 1 -12.12 -7.72 10.18
N GLY A 2 -13.14 -7.70 9.33
CA GLY A 2 -12.98 -7.99 7.91
C GLY A 2 -12.48 -6.76 7.15
N PHE A 3 -12.13 -6.97 5.89
CA PHE A 3 -11.76 -5.96 4.93
C PHE A 3 -13.01 -5.44 4.22
N TRP A 4 -13.06 -4.11 4.04
CA TRP A 4 -14.08 -3.42 3.27
C TRP A 4 -13.39 -2.56 2.21
N GLY A 5 -13.66 -2.82 0.93
CA GLY A 5 -13.02 -2.12 -0.19
C GLY A 5 -12.96 -2.97 -1.45
N SER A 6 -12.04 -2.67 -2.35
CA SER A 6 -11.90 -3.36 -3.64
C SER A 6 -10.55 -4.07 -3.76
N ILE A 7 -10.56 -5.23 -4.39
CA ILE A 7 -9.37 -5.91 -4.91
C ILE A 7 -9.41 -5.81 -6.43
N VAL A 8 -8.40 -5.20 -7.04
CA VAL A 8 -8.35 -4.90 -8.47
C VAL A 8 -7.18 -5.62 -9.12
N VAL A 9 -7.47 -6.33 -10.19
CA VAL A 9 -6.53 -7.10 -11.01
C VAL A 9 -6.39 -6.43 -12.36
N HIS A 10 -5.18 -5.96 -12.67
CA HIS A 10 -4.88 -5.31 -13.94
C HIS A 10 -3.46 -5.68 -14.42
N ARG A 11 -3.20 -5.48 -15.71
CA ARG A 11 -1.88 -5.76 -16.30
C ARG A 11 -1.05 -4.50 -16.41
N GLY A 12 0.25 -4.59 -16.18
CA GLY A 12 1.20 -3.50 -16.38
C GLY A 12 2.22 -3.39 -15.25
N ARG A 13 3.13 -2.44 -15.40
CA ARG A 13 4.12 -2.08 -14.36
C ARG A 13 3.71 -0.86 -13.55
N ALA A 14 2.96 0.05 -14.17
CA ALA A 14 2.49 1.25 -13.50
C ALA A 14 1.37 0.88 -12.53
N LEU A 15 1.42 1.46 -11.34
CA LEU A 15 0.44 1.22 -10.28
C LEU A 15 -0.92 1.84 -10.67
N ALA A 16 -2.02 1.32 -10.12
CA ALA A 16 -3.36 1.87 -10.38
C ALA A 16 -3.43 3.41 -10.20
N ARG A 17 -2.80 3.93 -9.14
CA ARG A 17 -2.71 5.38 -8.86
C ARG A 17 -1.92 6.21 -9.87
N GLU A 18 -1.02 5.57 -10.62
CA GLU A 18 -0.24 6.22 -11.68
C GLU A 18 -1.00 6.19 -13.00
N LEU A 19 -1.83 5.16 -13.20
CA LEU A 19 -2.68 5.00 -14.37
C LEU A 19 -3.88 5.96 -14.34
N LEU A 20 -4.46 6.18 -13.16
CA LEU A 20 -5.64 7.04 -12.94
C LEU A 20 -5.39 8.03 -11.77
N PRO A 21 -4.45 8.97 -11.91
CA PRO A 21 -4.03 9.86 -10.82
C PRO A 21 -5.12 10.83 -10.32
N GLU A 22 -6.19 11.00 -11.09
CA GLU A 22 -7.33 11.85 -10.75
C GLU A 22 -8.27 11.24 -9.71
N ILE A 23 -8.18 9.93 -9.44
CA ILE A 23 -9.04 9.21 -8.49
C ILE A 23 -8.40 9.25 -7.09
N PRO A 24 -8.93 10.04 -6.14
CA PRO A 24 -8.30 10.23 -4.83
C PRO A 24 -8.15 8.94 -4.01
N GLU A 25 -9.10 8.01 -4.15
CA GLU A 25 -9.16 6.73 -3.43
C GLU A 25 -7.97 5.83 -3.77
N LEU A 26 -7.31 6.05 -4.92
CA LEU A 26 -6.12 5.29 -5.32
C LEU A 26 -4.84 5.75 -4.62
N ARG A 27 -4.83 6.91 -3.94
CA ARG A 27 -3.62 7.42 -3.26
C ARG A 27 -3.08 6.42 -2.24
N ASP A 28 -3.99 5.81 -1.49
CA ASP A 28 -3.70 4.83 -0.44
C ASP A 28 -3.87 3.38 -0.93
N ALA A 29 -3.89 3.16 -2.25
CA ALA A 29 -3.97 1.83 -2.82
C ALA A 29 -2.70 1.03 -2.48
N GLU A 30 -2.90 -0.18 -1.96
CA GLU A 30 -1.85 -1.09 -1.50
C GLU A 30 -1.61 -2.16 -2.57
N LEU A 31 -0.38 -2.24 -3.07
CA LEU A 31 0.01 -3.30 -4.01
C LEU A 31 0.19 -4.62 -3.24
N GLU A 32 -0.62 -5.62 -3.58
CA GLU A 32 -0.62 -6.92 -2.89
C GLU A 32 0.23 -7.95 -3.65
N HIS A 33 0.10 -7.97 -4.97
CA HIS A 33 0.93 -8.81 -5.85
C HIS A 33 1.45 -7.98 -7.02
N ASP A 34 2.73 -8.13 -7.36
CA ASP A 34 3.38 -7.41 -8.46
C ASP A 34 3.96 -8.37 -9.51
N GLN A 35 3.78 -8.02 -10.78
CA GLN A 35 4.28 -8.72 -11.96
C GLN A 35 3.99 -10.23 -12.00
N VAL A 36 2.94 -10.71 -11.32
CA VAL A 36 2.58 -12.13 -11.34
C VAL A 36 2.11 -12.56 -12.72
N SER A 37 2.41 -13.82 -13.08
CA SER A 37 1.88 -14.48 -14.28
C SER A 37 1.96 -13.66 -15.59
N GLY A 38 3.10 -13.02 -15.84
CA GLY A 38 3.32 -12.27 -17.08
C GLY A 38 2.89 -10.79 -17.03
N GLY A 39 3.03 -10.18 -15.85
CA GLY A 39 2.91 -8.73 -15.65
C GLY A 39 1.57 -8.28 -15.07
N TRP A 40 0.85 -9.16 -14.38
CA TRP A 40 -0.37 -8.81 -13.65
C TRP A 40 -0.04 -8.25 -12.28
N GLN A 41 -0.85 -7.31 -11.84
CA GLN A 41 -0.83 -6.70 -10.52
C GLN A 41 -2.16 -6.94 -9.85
N VAL A 42 -2.12 -7.11 -8.53
CA VAL A 42 -3.30 -7.13 -7.67
C VAL A 42 -3.16 -6.02 -6.65
N THR A 43 -4.13 -5.11 -6.63
CA THR A 43 -4.12 -3.90 -5.80
C THR A 43 -5.34 -3.87 -4.90
N ARG A 44 -5.14 -3.59 -3.61
CA ARG A 44 -6.19 -3.38 -2.63
C ARG A 44 -6.49 -1.89 -2.50
N ILE A 45 -7.76 -1.50 -2.56
CA ILE A 45 -8.24 -0.12 -2.46
C ILE A 45 -9.26 -0.06 -1.32
N ARG A 46 -9.17 0.93 -0.44
CA ARG A 46 -10.12 1.12 0.69
C ARG A 46 -11.38 1.89 0.26
N ALA A 47 -11.95 1.49 -0.86
CA ALA A 47 -13.18 2.00 -1.45
C ALA A 47 -13.82 0.85 -2.25
N THR A 48 -15.15 0.73 -2.24
CA THR A 48 -15.86 -0.26 -3.07
C THR A 48 -15.92 0.23 -4.52
N ILE A 49 -16.21 -0.65 -5.49
CA ILE A 49 -16.36 -0.26 -6.90
C ILE A 49 -17.44 0.82 -7.06
N ASP A 50 -18.49 0.79 -6.23
CA ASP A 50 -19.58 1.78 -6.25
C ASP A 50 -19.17 3.15 -5.68
N ASP A 51 -18.11 3.19 -4.87
CA ASP A 51 -17.50 4.44 -4.39
C ASP A 51 -16.53 5.05 -5.42
N LEU A 52 -16.13 4.27 -6.44
CA LEU A 52 -15.24 4.70 -7.52
C LEU A 52 -16.07 5.26 -8.69
N PRO A 53 -15.49 6.08 -9.58
CA PRO A 53 -16.19 6.55 -10.77
C PRO A 53 -16.68 5.37 -11.64
N ASP A 54 -17.88 5.47 -12.23
CA ASP A 54 -18.42 4.44 -13.16
C ASP A 54 -17.47 4.07 -14.30
N THR A 55 -16.57 4.98 -14.66
CA THR A 55 -15.54 4.80 -15.69
C THR A 55 -14.26 4.15 -15.16
N PHE A 56 -14.19 3.72 -13.91
CA PHE A 56 -12.96 3.22 -13.29
C PHE A 56 -12.42 1.98 -14.01
N LEU A 57 -13.25 0.93 -14.18
CA LEU A 57 -12.83 -0.31 -14.83
C LEU A 57 -12.46 -0.09 -16.30
N THR A 58 -13.27 0.68 -17.02
CA THR A 58 -13.01 1.00 -18.44
C THR A 58 -11.80 1.91 -18.61
N GLY A 59 -11.57 2.85 -17.69
CA GLY A 59 -10.39 3.70 -17.63
C GLY A 59 -9.12 2.91 -17.39
N LEU A 60 -9.12 1.98 -16.43
CA LEU A 60 -7.98 1.07 -16.20
C LEU A 60 -7.72 0.19 -17.43
N ARG A 61 -8.75 -0.39 -18.03
CA ARG A 61 -8.62 -1.17 -19.27
C ARG A 61 -8.01 -0.34 -20.38
N ASP A 62 -8.49 0.88 -20.57
CA ASP A 62 -8.03 1.77 -21.63
C ASP A 62 -6.60 2.24 -21.40
N ALA A 63 -6.19 2.45 -20.15
CA ALA A 63 -4.82 2.80 -19.78
C ALA A 63 -3.84 1.63 -19.95
N THR A 64 -4.26 0.42 -19.58
CA THR A 64 -3.42 -0.79 -19.61
C THR A 64 -3.44 -1.52 -20.96
N LYS A 65 -4.45 -1.25 -21.80
CA LYS A 65 -4.76 -2.01 -23.03
C LYS A 65 -4.93 -3.51 -22.77
N ALA A 66 -5.42 -3.87 -21.58
CA ALA A 66 -5.62 -5.24 -21.15
C ALA A 66 -6.96 -5.39 -20.41
N PRO A 67 -7.53 -6.59 -20.33
CA PRO A 67 -8.70 -6.86 -19.51
C PRO A 67 -8.45 -6.53 -18.03
N VAL A 68 -9.49 -6.10 -17.32
CA VAL A 68 -9.45 -5.72 -15.90
C VAL A 68 -10.56 -6.47 -15.17
N LEU A 69 -10.26 -6.88 -13.94
CA LEU A 69 -11.21 -7.53 -13.02
C LEU A 69 -11.11 -6.84 -11.67
N ALA A 70 -12.24 -6.62 -11.00
CA ALA A 70 -12.28 -6.05 -9.67
C ALA A 70 -13.35 -6.72 -8.82
N ALA A 71 -13.09 -6.84 -7.53
CA ALA A 71 -14.02 -7.38 -6.56
C ALA A 71 -14.23 -6.39 -5.41
N SER A 72 -15.46 -5.90 -5.20
CA SER A 72 -15.86 -5.15 -4.01
C SER A 72 -16.12 -6.13 -2.87
N VAL A 73 -15.28 -6.13 -1.84
CA VAL A 73 -15.37 -6.98 -0.65
C VAL A 73 -16.19 -6.30 0.45
N LEU A 74 -17.14 -7.04 1.04
CA LEU A 74 -18.03 -6.61 2.12
C LEU A 74 -17.70 -7.36 3.42
N ASP A 75 -16.94 -6.69 4.29
CA ASP A 75 -16.45 -7.19 5.60
C ASP A 75 -15.88 -8.61 5.51
N SER A 76 -15.10 -8.88 4.46
CA SER A 76 -14.53 -10.20 4.11
C SER A 76 -15.53 -11.35 3.98
N SER A 77 -16.84 -11.10 3.93
CA SER A 77 -17.85 -12.17 3.95
C SER A 77 -18.52 -12.41 2.60
N ALA A 78 -18.56 -11.39 1.75
CA ALA A 78 -19.10 -11.44 0.40
C ALA A 78 -18.30 -10.53 -0.53
N ALA A 79 -18.35 -10.81 -1.84
CA ALA A 79 -17.77 -9.90 -2.81
C ALA A 79 -18.60 -9.78 -4.09
N TYR A 80 -18.75 -8.56 -4.58
CA TYR A 80 -19.28 -8.28 -5.92
C TYR A 80 -18.12 -8.24 -6.90
N LEU A 81 -18.08 -9.18 -7.83
CA LEU A 81 -17.04 -9.31 -8.84
C LEU A 81 -17.53 -8.70 -10.15
N ALA A 82 -16.75 -7.81 -10.74
CA ALA A 82 -17.02 -7.19 -12.03
C ALA A 82 -15.76 -7.20 -12.90
N ALA A 83 -15.92 -7.43 -14.20
CA ALA A 83 -14.81 -7.47 -15.13
C ALA A 83 -15.15 -6.89 -16.50
N VAL A 84 -14.13 -6.27 -17.11
CA VAL A 84 -14.20 -5.71 -18.46
C VAL A 84 -13.12 -6.35 -19.33
N GLY A 85 -13.51 -6.81 -20.51
CA GLY A 85 -12.59 -7.16 -21.59
C GLY A 85 -12.24 -5.96 -22.46
N VAL A 86 -11.22 -6.13 -23.31
CA VAL A 86 -11.00 -5.27 -24.49
C VAL A 86 -12.04 -5.61 -25.55
N GLU A 87 -12.25 -6.90 -25.81
CA GLU A 87 -13.20 -7.45 -26.78
C GLU A 87 -14.35 -8.23 -26.12
N THR A 88 -14.13 -8.83 -24.94
CA THR A 88 -15.21 -9.51 -24.22
C THR A 88 -16.16 -8.50 -23.55
N PRO A 89 -17.48 -8.78 -23.52
CA PRO A 89 -18.44 -7.94 -22.83
C PRO A 89 -18.13 -7.79 -21.33
N PHE A 90 -18.66 -6.72 -20.75
CA PHE A 90 -18.76 -6.60 -19.29
C PHE A 90 -19.54 -7.79 -18.72
N TRP A 91 -19.09 -8.29 -17.57
CA TRP A 91 -19.82 -9.28 -16.80
C TRP A 91 -19.56 -9.08 -15.30
N ASP A 92 -20.52 -9.54 -14.50
CA ASP A 92 -20.49 -9.47 -13.06
C ASP A 92 -21.07 -10.74 -12.41
N THR A 93 -20.75 -10.96 -11.14
CA THR A 93 -21.30 -12.05 -10.32
C THR A 93 -21.06 -11.78 -8.84
N TRP A 94 -21.74 -12.52 -7.97
CA TRP A 94 -21.53 -12.48 -6.53
C TRP A 94 -20.72 -13.70 -6.06
N LEU A 95 -19.72 -13.44 -5.24
CA LEU A 95 -19.08 -14.44 -4.37
C LEU A 95 -19.78 -14.40 -3.01
N ASN A 96 -20.22 -15.57 -2.54
CA ASN A 96 -20.99 -15.74 -1.31
C ASN A 96 -22.23 -14.83 -1.22
N ILE A 97 -23.13 -14.98 -2.21
CA ILE A 97 -24.34 -14.15 -2.33
C ILE A 97 -25.24 -14.19 -1.08
N ASP A 98 -25.26 -15.30 -0.35
CA ASP A 98 -26.09 -15.43 0.86
C ASP A 98 -25.59 -14.46 1.96
N SER A 99 -24.27 -14.30 2.11
CA SER A 99 -23.70 -13.26 2.97
C SER A 99 -23.98 -11.85 2.43
N ALA A 100 -23.92 -11.66 1.11
CA ALA A 100 -24.21 -10.35 0.48
C ALA A 100 -25.63 -9.86 0.80
N VAL A 101 -26.62 -10.76 0.76
CA VAL A 101 -28.03 -10.43 1.08
C VAL A 101 -28.16 -9.88 2.51
N GLY A 102 -27.34 -10.34 3.46
CA GLY A 102 -27.32 -9.84 4.84
C GLY A 102 -26.90 -8.38 4.98
N TYR A 103 -26.21 -7.80 3.98
CA TYR A 103 -25.89 -6.37 3.92
C TYR A 103 -27.01 -5.53 3.31
N THR A 104 -27.98 -6.16 2.65
CA THR A 104 -29.12 -5.48 2.02
C THR A 104 -30.39 -5.60 2.88
N VAL A 105 -30.63 -6.78 3.45
CA VAL A 105 -31.79 -7.06 4.32
C VAL A 105 -31.27 -7.30 5.74
N LEU A 106 -31.40 -6.28 6.59
CA LEU A 106 -30.98 -6.37 7.98
C LEU A 106 -31.93 -7.28 8.77
N PRO A 107 -31.41 -8.13 9.67
CA PRO A 107 -32.24 -9.00 10.49
C PRO A 107 -33.21 -8.20 11.35
N SER A 108 -34.47 -8.62 11.38
CA SER A 108 -35.46 -8.09 12.30
C SER A 108 -34.97 -8.21 13.75
N SER A 109 -35.25 -7.18 14.54
CA SER A 109 -35.00 -7.21 15.98
C SER A 109 -35.79 -8.38 16.59
N PRO A 110 -35.20 -9.21 17.48
CA PRO A 110 -35.91 -10.35 18.08
C PRO A 110 -36.86 -9.92 19.20
N PHE A 111 -37.51 -8.78 19.03
CA PHE A 111 -38.42 -8.15 19.97
C PHE A 111 -39.68 -7.70 19.23
N ASP A 112 -40.86 -7.88 19.84
CA ASP A 112 -42.10 -7.33 19.29
C ASP A 112 -42.20 -5.80 19.49
N GLU A 113 -43.29 -5.20 19.02
CA GLU A 113 -43.57 -3.76 19.15
C GLU A 113 -43.62 -3.28 20.62
N ASP A 114 -43.93 -4.19 21.55
CA ASP A 114 -43.96 -3.94 22.99
C ASP A 114 -42.58 -4.15 23.66
N GLY A 115 -41.56 -4.55 22.88
CA GLY A 115 -40.20 -4.80 23.36
C GLY A 115 -40.01 -6.13 24.09
N ASN A 116 -40.93 -7.09 23.94
CA ASN A 116 -40.79 -8.43 24.50
C ASN A 116 -39.88 -9.28 23.62
N TYR A 117 -38.88 -9.92 24.24
CA TYR A 117 -37.99 -10.82 23.54
C TYR A 117 -38.74 -12.08 23.06
N LEU A 118 -38.69 -12.34 21.75
CA LEU A 118 -39.42 -13.42 21.09
C LEU A 118 -38.71 -14.79 21.16
N GLY A 119 -37.48 -14.81 21.68
CA GLY A 119 -36.68 -16.02 21.85
C GLY A 119 -35.64 -16.24 20.73
N ALA A 120 -34.60 -17.00 21.03
CA ALA A 120 -33.46 -17.20 20.13
C ALA A 120 -33.77 -18.03 18.87
N GLY A 121 -34.92 -18.71 18.83
CA GLY A 121 -35.38 -19.49 17.68
C GLY A 121 -36.56 -18.86 16.95
N TRP A 122 -36.93 -17.62 17.29
CA TRP A 122 -37.95 -16.90 16.53
C TRP A 122 -37.39 -16.55 15.15
N VAL A 123 -38.18 -16.83 14.13
CA VAL A 123 -37.88 -16.51 12.73
C VAL A 123 -39.04 -15.65 12.25
N ASP A 124 -38.71 -14.47 11.74
CA ASP A 124 -39.67 -13.56 11.14
C ASP A 124 -40.00 -14.03 9.71
N PRO A 125 -41.23 -14.48 9.42
CA PRO A 125 -41.58 -14.94 8.08
C PRO A 125 -41.52 -13.83 7.03
N GLU A 126 -41.72 -12.57 7.43
CA GLU A 126 -41.62 -11.42 6.53
C GLU A 126 -40.16 -11.16 6.15
N TYR A 127 -39.26 -11.22 7.13
CA TYR A 127 -37.80 -11.17 6.90
C TYR A 127 -37.33 -12.29 5.96
N GLU A 128 -37.73 -13.54 6.19
CA GLU A 128 -37.36 -14.67 5.32
C GLU A 128 -37.86 -14.49 3.88
N ALA A 129 -39.08 -13.97 3.73
CA ALA A 129 -39.63 -13.65 2.42
C ALA A 129 -38.85 -12.51 1.73
N GLU A 130 -38.45 -11.48 2.48
CA GLU A 130 -37.65 -10.37 1.97
C GLU A 130 -36.22 -10.80 1.60
N VAL A 131 -35.56 -11.62 2.43
CA VAL A 131 -34.26 -12.25 2.13
C VAL A 131 -34.34 -13.05 0.85
N ALA A 132 -35.36 -13.91 0.70
CA ALA A 132 -35.55 -14.72 -0.51
C ALA A 132 -35.81 -13.85 -1.76
N ALA A 133 -36.62 -12.79 -1.63
CA ALA A 133 -36.91 -11.87 -2.72
C ALA A 133 -35.66 -11.07 -3.15
N THR A 134 -34.91 -10.54 -2.19
CA THR A 134 -33.67 -9.79 -2.42
C THR A 134 -32.62 -10.68 -3.09
N ARG A 135 -32.42 -11.90 -2.57
CA ARG A 135 -31.53 -12.89 -3.18
C ARG A 135 -31.90 -13.15 -4.64
N GLN A 136 -33.19 -13.34 -4.93
CA GLN A 136 -33.65 -13.57 -6.30
C GLN A 136 -33.44 -12.34 -7.20
N SER A 137 -33.61 -11.12 -6.69
CA SER A 137 -33.31 -9.89 -7.44
C SER A 137 -31.84 -9.82 -7.83
N MET A 138 -30.94 -10.02 -6.86
CA MET A 138 -29.49 -10.00 -7.08
C MET A 138 -29.04 -11.06 -8.11
N LEU A 139 -29.65 -12.26 -8.09
CA LEU A 139 -29.39 -13.30 -9.09
C LEU A 139 -29.94 -12.98 -10.49
N ASN A 140 -31.00 -12.17 -10.58
CA ASN A 140 -31.56 -11.74 -11.86
C ASN A 140 -30.73 -10.61 -12.50
N GLU A 141 -30.01 -9.84 -11.67
CA GLU A 141 -29.21 -8.69 -12.10
C GLU A 141 -27.77 -9.09 -12.51
N THR A 142 -27.29 -10.25 -12.04
CA THR A 142 -25.89 -10.68 -12.25
C THR A 142 -25.82 -12.08 -12.87
N LEU A 143 -24.66 -12.44 -13.44
CA LEU A 143 -24.43 -13.82 -13.86
C LEU A 143 -24.24 -14.74 -12.65
N HIS A 144 -24.60 -16.01 -12.81
CA HIS A 144 -24.36 -17.05 -11.81
C HIS A 144 -24.17 -18.41 -12.50
N GLY A 145 -23.62 -19.40 -11.78
CA GLY A 145 -23.40 -20.78 -12.28
C GLY A 145 -22.54 -20.84 -13.55
N THR A 146 -22.88 -21.76 -14.46
CA THR A 146 -22.15 -21.96 -15.72
C THR A 146 -22.01 -20.69 -16.58
N PRO A 147 -23.02 -19.81 -16.74
CA PRO A 147 -22.85 -18.51 -17.41
C PRO A 147 -21.73 -17.63 -16.84
N ALA A 148 -21.67 -17.46 -15.51
CA ALA A 148 -20.61 -16.67 -14.85
C ALA A 148 -19.24 -17.30 -15.07
N ALA A 149 -19.12 -18.62 -14.88
CA ALA A 149 -17.87 -19.34 -15.10
C ALA A 149 -17.39 -19.25 -16.55
N SER A 150 -18.32 -19.31 -17.51
CA SER A 150 -18.00 -19.16 -18.94
C SER A 150 -17.49 -17.77 -19.28
N ALA A 151 -18.11 -16.72 -18.70
CA ALA A 151 -17.69 -15.34 -18.88
C ALA A 151 -16.29 -15.10 -18.27
N ALA A 152 -16.04 -15.61 -17.07
CA ALA A 152 -14.74 -15.53 -16.40
C ALA A 152 -13.62 -16.22 -17.21
N VAL A 153 -13.89 -17.43 -17.73
CA VAL A 153 -12.93 -18.15 -18.60
C VAL A 153 -12.70 -17.42 -19.92
N ALA A 154 -13.74 -16.82 -20.52
CA ALA A 154 -13.60 -16.03 -21.74
C ALA A 154 -12.72 -14.78 -21.50
N TRP A 155 -12.96 -14.07 -20.40
CA TRP A 155 -12.15 -12.92 -19.96
C TRP A 155 -10.68 -13.33 -19.77
N ALA A 156 -10.42 -14.44 -19.06
CA ALA A 156 -9.06 -14.91 -18.80
C ALA A 156 -8.32 -15.32 -20.09
N ARG A 157 -9.01 -15.96 -21.04
CA ARG A 157 -8.42 -16.30 -22.36
C ARG A 157 -8.07 -15.05 -23.16
N GLU A 158 -8.95 -14.05 -23.16
CA GLU A 158 -8.67 -12.77 -23.82
C GLU A 158 -7.47 -12.06 -23.17
N ALA A 159 -7.35 -12.18 -21.86
CA ALA A 159 -6.24 -11.68 -21.06
C ALA A 159 -4.89 -12.39 -21.37
N GLY A 160 -4.91 -13.45 -22.18
CA GLY A 160 -3.75 -14.25 -22.54
C GLY A 160 -3.31 -15.22 -21.45
N LEU A 161 -4.22 -15.58 -20.55
CA LEU A 161 -4.02 -16.53 -19.46
C LEU A 161 -4.44 -17.95 -19.89
N ASP A 162 -4.06 -18.95 -19.09
CA ASP A 162 -4.46 -20.34 -19.25
C ASP A 162 -5.42 -20.75 -18.12
N PRO A 163 -6.72 -20.42 -18.23
CA PRO A 163 -7.68 -20.72 -17.18
C PRO A 163 -8.02 -22.21 -17.11
N ALA A 164 -8.37 -22.66 -15.91
CA ALA A 164 -8.91 -23.98 -15.64
C ALA A 164 -10.22 -24.25 -16.42
N PRO A 165 -10.63 -25.52 -16.55
CA PRO A 165 -11.90 -25.89 -17.17
C PRO A 165 -13.11 -25.20 -16.50
N ILE A 166 -14.13 -24.85 -17.30
CA ILE A 166 -15.36 -24.18 -16.83
C ILE A 166 -15.97 -24.84 -15.58
N PRO A 167 -16.09 -26.18 -15.47
CA PRO A 167 -16.65 -26.81 -14.27
C PRO A 167 -15.86 -26.54 -12.99
N GLU A 168 -14.54 -26.38 -13.08
CA GLU A 168 -13.68 -26.06 -11.93
C GLU A 168 -13.86 -24.60 -11.51
N VAL A 169 -13.93 -23.70 -12.48
CA VAL A 169 -14.23 -22.27 -12.24
C VAL A 169 -15.63 -22.09 -11.65
N GLU A 170 -16.63 -22.81 -12.16
CA GLU A 170 -17.99 -22.82 -11.61
C GLU A 170 -18.01 -23.33 -10.16
N ALA A 171 -17.29 -24.39 -9.85
CA ALA A 171 -17.17 -24.90 -8.48
C ALA A 171 -16.54 -23.87 -7.54
N ALA A 172 -15.51 -23.14 -7.97
CA ALA A 172 -14.89 -22.08 -7.18
C ALA A 172 -15.84 -20.90 -6.94
N LEU A 173 -16.60 -20.47 -7.95
CA LEU A 173 -17.64 -19.45 -7.79
C LEU A 173 -18.74 -19.87 -6.82
N ALA A 174 -19.08 -21.16 -6.78
CA ALA A 174 -20.11 -21.71 -5.90
C ALA A 174 -19.62 -22.06 -4.49
N THR A 175 -18.32 -21.96 -4.21
CA THR A 175 -17.75 -22.27 -2.89
C THR A 175 -18.17 -21.20 -1.87
N THR A 176 -18.16 -21.56 -0.59
CA THR A 176 -18.39 -20.62 0.51
C THR A 176 -17.20 -20.71 1.47
N GLU A 177 -16.41 -19.66 1.54
CA GLU A 177 -15.28 -19.55 2.46
C GLU A 177 -15.62 -18.64 3.65
N THR A 178 -14.85 -18.78 4.73
CA THR A 178 -14.99 -17.88 5.90
C THR A 178 -14.58 -16.45 5.54
N PHE A 179 -13.54 -16.33 4.72
CA PHE A 179 -13.09 -15.06 4.15
C PHE A 179 -13.23 -15.14 2.63
N VAL A 180 -14.07 -14.30 2.05
CA VAL A 180 -14.36 -14.29 0.62
C VAL A 180 -13.12 -13.98 -0.23
N GLU A 181 -12.11 -13.33 0.34
CA GLU A 181 -10.82 -13.10 -0.29
C GLU A 181 -10.11 -14.41 -0.61
N GLU A 182 -10.22 -15.43 0.26
CA GLU A 182 -9.64 -16.75 -0.01
C GLU A 182 -10.31 -17.40 -1.23
N GLN A 183 -11.64 -17.30 -1.32
CA GLN A 183 -12.41 -17.73 -2.48
C GLN A 183 -11.99 -16.94 -3.74
N LEU A 184 -11.87 -15.62 -3.63
CA LEU A 184 -11.46 -14.74 -4.73
C LEU A 184 -10.06 -15.10 -5.23
N PHE A 185 -9.09 -15.29 -4.34
CA PHE A 185 -7.72 -15.65 -4.73
C PHE A 185 -7.62 -17.06 -5.31
N ALA A 186 -8.42 -18.01 -4.83
CA ALA A 186 -8.56 -19.31 -5.45
C ALA A 186 -9.12 -19.19 -6.88
N LEU A 187 -10.16 -18.37 -7.07
CA LEU A 187 -10.72 -18.08 -8.39
C LEU A 187 -9.69 -17.43 -9.32
N ILE A 188 -8.98 -16.39 -8.88
CA ILE A 188 -7.92 -15.71 -9.63
C ILE A 188 -6.82 -16.71 -10.05
N GLY A 189 -6.45 -17.64 -9.15
CA GLY A 189 -5.54 -18.74 -9.44
C GLY A 189 -6.05 -19.67 -10.54
N LEU A 190 -7.33 -20.04 -10.51
CA LEU A 190 -7.96 -20.84 -11.56
C LEU A 190 -8.10 -20.08 -12.89
N LEU A 191 -8.14 -18.75 -12.87
CA LEU A 191 -8.11 -17.93 -14.08
C LEU A 191 -6.70 -17.82 -14.69
N GLY A 192 -5.67 -18.38 -14.03
CA GLY A 192 -4.30 -18.45 -14.54
C GLY A 192 -3.36 -17.39 -13.97
N ILE A 193 -3.77 -16.69 -12.90
CA ILE A 193 -2.90 -15.73 -12.19
C ILE A 193 -2.45 -16.36 -10.87
N ASP A 194 -1.21 -16.85 -10.82
CA ASP A 194 -0.66 -17.48 -9.61
C ASP A 194 -0.28 -16.44 -8.55
N THR A 195 -1.20 -16.21 -7.60
CA THR A 195 -0.99 -15.38 -6.40
C THR A 195 -0.33 -16.15 -5.25
N ARG A 196 -0.13 -17.47 -5.38
CA ARG A 196 0.55 -18.31 -4.38
C ARG A 196 2.07 -18.18 -4.43
N SER A 197 2.60 -17.51 -5.44
CA SER A 197 3.99 -17.05 -5.52
C SER A 197 4.27 -15.95 -4.48
N GLY A 198 3.86 -16.17 -3.22
CA GLY A 198 3.95 -15.27 -2.07
C GLY A 198 3.23 -13.92 -2.25
N PRO A 199 2.90 -13.22 -1.15
CA PRO A 199 2.98 -11.75 -1.21
C PRO A 199 4.38 -11.41 -1.71
N VAL A 200 4.51 -10.32 -2.46
CA VAL A 200 5.81 -9.72 -2.76
C VAL A 200 6.65 -9.75 -1.46
N PRO A 201 7.75 -10.53 -1.34
CA PRO A 201 8.74 -10.16 -0.35
C PRO A 201 9.10 -8.72 -0.73
N PRO A 202 9.13 -7.73 0.17
CA PRO A 202 9.19 -6.31 -0.20
C PRO A 202 10.25 -6.08 -1.30
N THR A 203 9.81 -6.03 -2.56
CA THR A 203 10.65 -5.97 -3.75
C THR A 203 10.04 -5.04 -4.79
N ALA A 204 9.98 -3.74 -4.49
CA ALA A 204 11.21 -2.99 -4.69
C ALA A 204 11.98 -3.18 -3.39
N ALA A 205 13.25 -3.60 -3.43
CA ALA A 205 14.07 -3.48 -2.23
C ALA A 205 13.78 -2.07 -1.73
N GLU A 206 13.28 -1.91 -0.49
CA GLU A 206 13.19 -0.57 0.08
C GLU A 206 14.56 0.03 -0.22
N PRO A 207 14.61 1.10 -1.04
CA PRO A 207 15.88 1.60 -1.52
C PRO A 207 16.74 1.74 -0.30
N THR A 208 17.90 1.09 -0.32
CA THR A 208 18.81 1.11 0.81
C THR A 208 19.00 2.58 1.21
N VAL A 209 19.26 2.85 2.48
CA VAL A 209 19.50 4.24 2.93
C VAL A 209 20.49 4.95 1.98
N ALA A 210 21.47 4.21 1.43
CA ALA A 210 22.38 4.69 0.40
C ALA A 210 21.70 5.04 -0.95
N GLU A 211 20.78 4.22 -1.46
CA GLU A 211 20.04 4.48 -2.70
C GLU A 211 19.04 5.65 -2.54
N LEU A 212 18.34 5.74 -1.40
CA LEU A 212 17.49 6.89 -1.08
C LEU A 212 18.29 8.18 -1.04
N LEU A 213 19.39 8.19 -0.30
CA LEU A 213 20.26 9.37 -0.21
C LEU A 213 20.88 9.72 -1.56
N THR A 214 21.23 8.74 -2.39
CA THR A 214 21.79 8.97 -3.73
C THR A 214 20.77 9.62 -4.66
N THR A 215 19.53 9.14 -4.69
CA THR A 215 18.45 9.73 -5.51
C THR A 215 18.11 11.14 -5.03
N LEU A 216 18.15 11.41 -3.72
CA LEU A 216 17.74 12.69 -3.14
C LEU A 216 18.82 13.77 -3.18
N ILE A 217 20.07 13.41 -2.89
CA ILE A 217 21.20 14.34 -2.88
C ILE A 217 21.73 14.55 -4.31
N GLY A 218 21.43 13.61 -5.23
CA GLY A 218 21.94 13.60 -6.60
C GLY A 218 23.41 13.14 -6.68
N HIS A 219 23.97 12.66 -5.58
CA HIS A 219 25.37 12.24 -5.45
C HIS A 219 25.44 10.90 -4.73
N ARG A 220 26.28 10.01 -5.25
CA ARG A 220 26.45 8.67 -4.67
C ARG A 220 27.19 8.78 -3.34
N LEU A 221 26.54 8.36 -2.26
CA LEU A 221 27.16 8.24 -0.94
C LEU A 221 28.08 7.01 -0.91
N GLU A 222 29.34 7.19 -0.57
CA GLU A 222 30.35 6.14 -0.45
C GLU A 222 30.53 5.64 0.99
N GLY A 223 30.18 6.46 1.98
CA GLY A 223 30.26 6.09 3.39
C GLY A 223 29.90 7.21 4.33
N ILE A 224 29.64 6.83 5.59
CA ILE A 224 29.47 7.74 6.71
C ILE A 224 30.43 7.27 7.80
N ASP A 225 31.40 8.11 8.15
CA ASP A 225 32.36 7.83 9.21
C ASP A 225 32.00 8.64 10.46
N VAL A 226 32.20 8.04 11.63
CA VAL A 226 32.13 8.76 12.91
C VAL A 226 33.51 9.37 13.15
N VAL A 227 33.57 10.69 13.27
CA VAL A 227 34.82 11.41 13.53
C VAL A 227 34.74 12.14 14.87
N GLY A 228 35.89 12.33 15.52
CA GLY A 228 35.95 13.14 16.73
C GLY A 228 35.42 14.55 16.44
N HIS A 229 34.57 15.05 17.32
CA HIS A 229 33.94 16.35 17.16
C HIS A 229 34.97 17.44 16.83
N GLN A 230 34.72 18.18 15.75
CA GLN A 230 35.63 19.22 15.31
C GLN A 230 35.23 20.56 15.95
N PRO A 231 36.18 21.35 16.49
CA PRO A 231 35.88 22.62 17.12
C PRO A 231 35.04 23.52 16.20
N VAL A 232 33.89 23.95 16.69
CA VAL A 232 33.03 24.93 16.02
C VAL A 232 33.36 26.29 16.64
N ARG A 233 33.74 27.28 15.82
CA ARG A 233 33.95 28.69 16.23
C ARG A 233 35.07 28.97 17.25
N GLY A 234 36.11 28.15 17.31
CA GLY A 234 37.29 28.45 18.13
C GLY A 234 37.04 28.47 19.64
N GLU A 235 35.89 27.97 20.09
CA GLU A 235 35.56 27.89 21.51
C GLU A 235 36.25 26.67 22.15
N PRO A 236 36.86 26.82 23.34
CA PRO A 236 37.56 25.75 24.04
C PRO A 236 36.58 24.89 24.83
N LEU A 237 35.56 24.35 24.17
CA LEU A 237 34.61 23.44 24.78
C LEU A 237 35.15 22.00 24.69
N ASP A 238 35.29 21.35 25.85
CA ASP A 238 35.72 19.94 25.93
C ASP A 238 34.57 19.02 25.52
N PHE A 239 34.50 18.78 24.20
CA PHE A 239 33.57 17.86 23.58
C PHE A 239 34.22 16.50 23.30
N THR A 240 35.14 16.04 24.14
CA THR A 240 35.84 14.74 23.95
C THR A 240 34.93 13.51 23.85
N ARG A 241 33.64 13.66 24.16
CA ARG A 241 32.61 12.62 24.02
C ARG A 241 31.63 12.83 22.87
N ALA A 242 31.63 14.00 22.23
CA ALA A 242 30.77 14.24 21.08
C ALA A 242 31.42 13.70 19.80
N SER A 243 30.60 13.22 18.88
CA SER A 243 31.06 12.74 17.58
C SER A 243 30.31 13.46 16.46
N ASP A 244 31.03 13.75 15.39
CA ASP A 244 30.43 14.25 14.15
C ASP A 244 30.26 13.10 13.14
N LEU A 245 29.39 13.30 12.15
CA LEU A 245 29.28 12.40 11.01
C LEU A 245 29.96 13.02 9.79
N LEU A 246 30.94 12.31 9.23
CA LEU A 246 31.61 12.65 7.97
C LEU A 246 30.98 11.85 6.83
N TRP A 247 30.29 12.54 5.94
CA TRP A 247 29.60 11.99 4.78
C TRP A 247 30.52 12.03 3.56
N ARG A 248 30.89 10.87 3.02
CA ARG A 248 31.75 10.76 1.83
C ARG A 248 30.90 10.51 0.59
N PHE A 249 31.13 11.30 -0.45
CA PHE A 249 30.43 11.19 -1.74
C PHE A 249 31.44 10.93 -2.86
N ALA A 250 31.02 10.20 -3.89
CA ALA A 250 31.90 9.76 -4.97
C ALA A 250 32.45 10.91 -5.83
N ASP A 251 31.70 12.00 -5.94
CA ASP A 251 31.96 13.12 -6.84
C ASP A 251 31.95 14.49 -6.15
N ARG A 252 32.01 14.53 -4.81
CA ARG A 252 32.05 15.76 -4.02
C ARG A 252 32.99 15.69 -2.82
N PRO A 253 33.49 16.84 -2.34
CA PRO A 253 34.17 16.93 -1.05
C PRO A 253 33.27 16.40 0.07
N PRO A 254 33.83 15.71 1.08
CA PRO A 254 33.02 15.15 2.14
C PRO A 254 32.39 16.26 2.98
N LEU A 255 31.21 15.98 3.54
CA LEU A 255 30.47 16.91 4.40
C LEU A 255 30.58 16.46 5.86
N ILE A 256 30.66 17.41 6.79
CA ILE A 256 30.61 17.14 8.22
C ILE A 256 29.29 17.68 8.75
N SER A 257 28.53 16.85 9.47
CA SER A 257 27.36 17.28 10.24
C SER A 257 27.62 17.12 11.74
N CYS A 258 27.44 18.19 12.51
CA CYS A 258 27.52 18.17 13.97
C CYS A 258 26.13 18.19 14.63
N GLY A 259 25.91 17.36 15.65
CA GLY A 259 24.74 17.42 16.54
C GLY A 259 25.00 18.06 17.90
N CYS A 260 26.14 18.73 18.07
CA CYS A 260 26.68 19.27 19.32
C CYS A 260 25.91 20.46 19.90
N HIS A 261 25.01 21.08 19.13
CA HIS A 261 24.20 22.21 19.54
C HIS A 261 22.75 21.98 19.11
N ASP A 262 21.83 22.73 19.72
CA ASP A 262 20.42 22.84 19.31
C ASP A 262 20.22 23.21 17.81
N GLU A 263 21.31 23.45 17.08
CA GLU A 263 21.38 23.65 15.64
C GLU A 263 22.35 22.64 15.02
N VAL A 264 21.90 21.91 14.00
CA VAL A 264 22.78 21.02 13.21
C VAL A 264 23.51 21.85 12.15
N LEU A 265 24.84 21.85 12.20
CA LEU A 265 25.70 22.55 11.25
C LEU A 265 26.24 21.57 10.19
N VAL A 266 26.04 21.90 8.91
CA VAL A 266 26.61 21.16 7.77
C VAL A 266 27.69 22.00 7.10
N ARG A 267 28.89 21.44 6.92
CA ARG A 267 29.98 22.10 6.20
C ARG A 267 30.77 21.13 5.32
N ALA A 268 31.39 21.65 4.26
CA ALA A 268 32.39 20.88 3.53
C ALA A 268 33.64 20.70 4.41
N ALA A 269 34.21 19.49 4.43
CA ALA A 269 35.37 19.16 5.26
C ALA A 269 36.63 19.96 4.88
N SER A 270 36.68 20.49 3.65
CA SER A 270 37.77 21.34 3.16
C SER A 270 37.63 22.82 3.57
N VAL A 271 36.53 23.21 4.22
CA VAL A 271 36.23 24.60 4.59
C VAL A 271 36.56 24.83 6.07
N SER A 272 37.28 25.92 6.35
CA SER A 272 37.65 26.33 7.72
C SER A 272 36.39 26.52 8.61
N PRO A 273 36.44 26.15 9.91
CA PRO A 273 35.30 26.31 10.83
C PRO A 273 34.66 27.70 10.85
N GLU A 274 35.44 28.74 10.55
CA GLU A 274 35.02 30.15 10.53
C GLU A 274 34.09 30.51 9.35
N GLN A 275 33.97 29.65 8.34
CA GLN A 275 33.15 29.87 7.13
C GLN A 275 31.87 29.01 7.11
N SER A 276 31.45 28.49 8.27
CA SER A 276 30.28 27.62 8.38
C SER A 276 28.97 28.41 8.21
N PHE A 277 28.05 27.89 7.39
CA PHE A 277 26.70 28.46 7.26
C PHE A 277 25.81 27.94 8.40
N ALA A 278 25.27 28.84 9.23
CA ALA A 278 24.20 28.50 10.16
C ALA A 278 22.87 28.52 9.39
N TYR A 279 22.18 27.39 9.33
CA TYR A 279 20.84 27.33 8.78
C TYR A 279 19.85 27.44 9.94
N HIS A 280 19.11 28.55 10.01
CA HIS A 280 18.02 28.70 10.98
C HIS A 280 16.79 27.90 10.52
N PRO A 281 15.97 27.38 11.45
CA PRO A 281 14.90 26.43 11.13
C PRO A 281 13.91 27.01 10.12
N ALA A 282 13.73 26.29 9.01
CA ALA A 282 12.65 26.56 8.08
C ALA A 282 11.32 26.20 8.74
N VAL A 283 10.37 27.13 8.67
CA VAL A 283 8.96 26.96 9.09
C VAL A 283 8.37 25.72 8.38
N PRO A 284 7.43 24.96 9.00
CA PRO A 284 6.86 23.76 8.36
C PRO A 284 6.17 24.12 7.05
N PHE A 285 6.58 23.49 5.95
CA PHE A 285 5.96 23.66 4.63
C PHE A 285 5.21 22.38 4.26
N ALA A 286 3.89 22.39 4.42
CA ALA A 286 3.00 21.37 3.87
C ALA A 286 2.62 21.73 2.43
N GLY A 287 2.71 20.78 1.49
CA GLY A 287 2.04 20.87 0.18
C GLY A 287 2.88 21.23 -1.06
N ALA A 288 4.20 21.02 -1.09
CA ALA A 288 5.02 21.19 -2.31
C ALA A 288 5.53 19.85 -2.88
N ALA A 289 5.78 19.81 -4.19
CA ALA A 289 6.31 18.63 -4.89
C ALA A 289 7.76 18.29 -4.46
N LEU A 290 8.10 17.01 -4.53
CA LEU A 290 9.35 16.32 -4.13
C LEU A 290 10.62 16.72 -4.93
N THR A 291 10.79 18.00 -5.26
CA THR A 291 12.07 18.58 -5.71
C THR A 291 12.69 19.49 -4.64
N GLY A 292 12.05 19.61 -3.48
CA GLY A 292 12.55 20.32 -2.31
C GLY A 292 12.47 19.43 -1.09
N ALA A 293 13.51 18.65 -0.82
CA ALA A 293 13.65 18.04 0.50
C ALA A 293 13.76 19.18 1.53
N VAL A 294 12.81 19.25 2.48
CA VAL A 294 12.99 20.07 3.67
C VAL A 294 13.81 19.23 4.64
N LEU A 295 15.08 19.59 4.80
CA LEU A 295 15.92 19.11 5.89
C LEU A 295 15.29 19.60 7.21
N LEU A 296 14.42 18.80 7.83
CA LEU A 296 13.86 19.12 9.15
C LEU A 296 14.91 18.81 10.22
N LEU A 297 15.87 19.73 10.38
CA LEU A 297 16.79 19.73 11.51
C LEU A 297 16.04 20.24 12.73
N GLY A 298 15.32 19.34 13.40
CA GLY A 298 14.56 19.63 14.60
C GLY A 298 14.96 18.69 15.73
N ILE A 299 15.28 19.29 16.87
CA ILE A 299 15.55 18.61 18.14
C ILE A 299 14.29 17.87 18.57
N TYR A 300 14.22 16.56 18.35
CA TYR A 300 13.44 15.73 19.24
C TYR A 300 14.32 15.51 20.48
N ALA A 301 13.84 15.97 21.63
CA ALA A 301 14.57 16.31 22.86
C ALA A 301 15.43 15.19 23.52
N GLN A 302 15.70 14.07 22.85
CA GLN A 302 16.48 12.94 23.38
C GLN A 302 17.31 12.21 22.30
N ILE A 303 17.56 12.82 21.14
CA ILE A 303 18.26 12.18 20.03
C ILE A 303 19.54 12.95 19.66
N GLU A 304 20.72 12.38 19.94
CA GLU A 304 22.00 12.84 19.40
C GLU A 304 22.13 12.40 17.93
N GLY A 305 21.47 13.10 16.99
CA GLY A 305 21.45 12.69 15.58
C GLY A 305 20.72 13.65 14.64
N MET A 306 20.61 13.27 13.38
CA MET A 306 19.89 13.98 12.31
C MET A 306 18.58 13.26 12.00
N VAL A 307 17.49 14.00 11.81
CA VAL A 307 16.20 13.46 11.34
C VAL A 307 15.97 13.90 9.90
N LEU A 308 15.65 12.94 9.03
CA LEU A 308 15.24 13.15 7.65
C LEU A 308 13.77 12.76 7.53
N ARG A 309 12.88 13.73 7.27
CA ARG A 309 11.44 13.47 7.13
C ARG A 309 11.06 13.20 5.68
N PHE A 310 10.29 12.14 5.47
CA PHE A 310 9.78 11.67 4.19
C PHE A 310 8.26 11.54 4.25
N GLY A 311 7.53 12.60 3.88
CA GLY A 311 6.08 12.63 4.09
C GLY A 311 5.74 12.52 5.58
N GLU A 312 5.05 11.46 5.97
CA GLU A 312 4.70 11.14 7.38
C GLU A 312 5.76 10.27 8.10
N ARG A 313 6.86 9.89 7.44
CA ARG A 313 7.89 9.00 8.02
C ARG A 313 9.15 9.75 8.41
N ASP A 314 9.77 9.37 9.51
CA ASP A 314 11.04 9.94 9.98
C ASP A 314 12.18 8.91 9.92
N LEU A 315 13.30 9.29 9.31
CA LEU A 315 14.56 8.55 9.34
C LEU A 315 15.55 9.27 10.25
N ILE A 316 15.87 8.64 11.36
CA ILE A 316 16.83 9.15 12.34
C ILE A 316 18.18 8.52 12.10
N VAL A 317 19.22 9.33 11.85
CA VAL A 317 20.63 8.93 11.73
C VAL A 317 21.40 9.46 12.93
N ARG A 318 21.97 8.59 13.77
CA ARG A 318 22.76 8.99 14.95
C ARG A 318 24.08 8.26 15.07
N ALA A 319 25.05 8.88 15.75
CA ALA A 319 26.26 8.18 16.17
C ALA A 319 25.93 7.25 17.35
N GLY A 320 26.59 6.09 17.42
CA GLY A 320 26.46 5.12 18.51
C GLY A 320 27.78 4.42 18.81
N GLU A 321 27.83 3.59 19.84
CA GLU A 321 29.03 2.82 20.18
C GLU A 321 29.37 1.84 19.04
N GLY A 322 30.44 2.13 18.31
CA GLY A 322 30.97 1.28 17.23
C GLY A 322 30.41 1.54 15.83
N GLY A 323 29.66 2.63 15.60
CA GLY A 323 29.15 2.99 14.27
C GLY A 323 28.05 4.05 14.29
N TRP A 324 27.27 4.13 13.22
CA TRP A 324 26.04 4.93 13.17
C TRP A 324 24.81 4.00 13.24
N ILE A 325 23.67 4.55 13.68
CA ILE A 325 22.40 3.85 13.83
C ILE A 325 21.35 4.59 13.02
N THR A 326 20.58 3.84 12.23
CA THR A 326 19.36 4.32 11.55
C THR A 326 18.11 3.76 12.21
N THR A 327 17.12 4.62 12.44
CA THR A 327 15.78 4.20 12.90
C THR A 327 14.76 4.77 11.93
N LEU A 328 13.86 3.92 11.42
CA LEU A 328 12.77 4.32 10.53
C LEU A 328 11.46 4.21 11.33
N ASP A 329 10.86 5.35 11.65
CA ASP A 329 9.77 5.53 12.61
C ASP A 329 10.11 5.00 14.03
N ASP A 330 9.45 5.53 15.07
CA ASP A 330 9.74 5.27 16.50
C ASP A 330 9.63 3.78 16.95
N SER A 331 9.44 2.85 16.01
CA SER A 331 9.16 1.44 16.26
C SER A 331 10.21 0.44 15.73
N VAL A 332 11.11 0.81 14.80
CA VAL A 332 12.04 -0.16 14.17
C VAL A 332 13.50 0.27 14.25
N ARG A 333 14.27 -0.38 15.14
CA ARG A 333 15.74 -0.24 15.21
C ARG A 333 16.41 -1.14 14.17
N LEU A 334 16.84 -0.58 13.05
CA LEU A 334 17.67 -1.30 12.08
C LEU A 334 19.15 -1.10 12.45
N GLY A 335 19.71 -2.08 13.18
CA GLY A 335 21.14 -2.18 13.40
C GLY A 335 21.83 -2.73 12.16
N LEU A 336 22.28 -1.87 11.25
CA LEU A 336 23.10 -2.28 10.12
C LEU A 336 24.57 -2.31 10.53
N ARG A 337 25.16 -3.51 10.55
CA ARG A 337 26.61 -3.68 10.44
C ARG A 337 26.94 -3.86 8.97
N LEU A 338 27.65 -2.89 8.39
CA LEU A 338 28.31 -3.08 7.10
C LEU A 338 29.56 -3.96 7.30
N PRO A 339 30.00 -4.71 6.27
CA PRO A 339 31.13 -5.64 6.35
C PRO A 339 32.44 -5.01 6.82
#